data_AF-A0A1H4KSG2-F1
#
_entry.id   AF-A0A1H4KSG2-F1
#
_cell.length_a   1.000
_cell.length_b   1.000
_cell.length_c   1.000
_cell.angle_alpha   90.00
_cell.angle_beta   90.00
_cell.angle_gamma   90.00
#
_symmetry.space_group_name_H-M   'P 1'
#
loop_
_entity.id
_entity.type
_entity.pdbx_description
1 polymer ?
#
loop_
_entity_poly.entity_id
_entity_poly.type
_entity_poly.pdbx_seq_one_letter_code
_entity_poly.pdbx_strand_id
1 'polypeptide(L)' 'MSDPQNTQGTPGADEEADTASGGAPDESSSKSTDEIIEDETTDEDGKPLENPSGG' A
#
# COMPACT_ATOMS: atom_id res chain seq x y z
N MET A 1 -14.77 17.81 7.48
CA MET A 1 -13.70 18.82 7.39
C MET A 1 -12.56 18.13 6.65
N SER A 2 -12.09 18.70 5.54
CA SER A 2 -11.01 18.12 4.73
C SER A 2 -9.65 18.42 5.36
N ASP A 3 -8.74 17.45 5.34
CA ASP A 3 -7.37 17.58 5.87
C ASP A 3 -6.63 18.71 5.14
N PRO A 4 -6.06 19.72 5.84
CA PRO A 4 -5.34 20.82 5.21
C PRO A 4 -4.08 20.38 4.45
N GLN A 5 -3.57 19.17 4.68
CA GLN A 5 -2.45 18.60 3.93
C GLN A 5 -2.88 17.85 2.67
N ASN A 6 -4.17 17.53 2.54
CA ASN A 6 -4.67 16.86 1.35
C ASN A 6 -4.89 17.87 0.22
N THR A 7 -3.84 18.08 -0.58
CA THR A 7 -3.88 18.93 -1.78
C THR A 7 -4.75 18.35 -2.88
N GLN A 8 -5.06 17.05 -2.81
CA GLN A 8 -6.03 16.40 -3.66
C GLN A 8 -7.40 16.60 -3.00
N GLY A 9 -8.23 17.47 -3.58
CA GLY A 9 -9.54 17.78 -3.02
C GLY A 9 -10.34 16.52 -2.66
N THR A 10 -11.20 16.62 -1.65
CA THR A 10 -12.14 15.54 -1.35
C THR A 10 -13.10 15.37 -2.53
N PRO A 11 -13.21 14.18 -3.16
CA PRO A 11 -14.19 13.94 -4.21
C PRO A 11 -15.59 14.34 -3.78
N GLY A 12 -16.38 14.90 -4.70
CA GLY A 12 -17.79 15.22 -4.47
C GLY A 12 -18.61 14.00 -4.08
N ALA A 13 -19.82 14.23 -3.53
CA ALA A 13 -20.70 13.15 -3.06
C ALA A 13 -21.15 12.16 -4.15
N ASP A 14 -21.01 12.53 -5.42
CA ASP A 14 -21.34 11.74 -6.60
C ASP A 14 -20.11 11.53 -7.51
N GLU A 15 -18.92 11.95 -7.04
CA GLU A 15 -17.66 11.74 -7.76
C GLU A 15 -16.92 10.59 -7.08
N GLU A 16 -16.73 9.50 -7.81
CA GLU A 16 -15.85 8.43 -7.36
C GLU A 16 -14.39 8.89 -7.51
N ALA A 17 -13.54 8.52 -6.56
CA ALA A 17 -12.11 8.68 -6.74
C ALA A 17 -11.68 7.89 -7.97
N ASP A 18 -10.88 8.50 -8.85
CA ASP A 18 -10.23 7.80 -9.97
C ASP A 18 -9.24 6.77 -9.40
N THR A 19 -9.75 5.64 -8.93
CA THR A 19 -8.92 4.51 -8.57
C THR A 19 -8.38 4.00 -9.89
N ALA A 20 -7.09 4.20 -10.14
CA ALA A 20 -6.41 3.43 -11.17
C ALA A 20 -6.86 1.97 -11.00
N SER A 21 -7.39 1.36 -12.06
CA SER A 21 -7.85 -0.04 -12.07
C SER A 21 -6.65 -0.92 -11.72
N GLY A 22 -6.35 -1.03 -10.43
CA GLY A 22 -5.27 -1.81 -9.88
C GLY A 22 -5.64 -3.25 -10.16
N GLY A 23 -5.15 -3.76 -11.29
CA GLY A 23 -5.29 -5.17 -11.64
C GLY A 23 -4.90 -5.99 -10.43
N ALA A 24 -5.70 -7.02 -10.14
CA ALA A 24 -5.34 -7.99 -9.13
C ALA A 24 -3.87 -8.41 -9.32
N PRO A 25 -3.11 -8.63 -8.23
CA PRO A 25 -1.74 -9.08 -8.35
C PRO A 25 -1.68 -10.27 -9.31
N ASP A 26 -0.76 -10.19 -10.28
CA ASP A 26 -0.58 -11.22 -11.29
C ASP A 26 -0.22 -12.54 -10.58
N GLU A 27 -1.11 -13.54 -10.67
CA GLU A 27 -0.92 -14.89 -10.05
C GLU A 27 0.25 -15.69 -10.66
N SER A 28 1.11 -15.07 -11.48
CA SER A 28 2.37 -15.66 -11.91
C SER A 28 3.42 -15.71 -10.79
N SER A 29 3.20 -14.99 -9.68
CA SER A 29 3.95 -15.22 -8.46
C SER A 29 3.47 -16.51 -7.79
N SER A 30 4.28 -17.58 -7.85
CA SER A 30 4.03 -18.81 -7.07
C SER A 30 4.01 -18.61 -5.55
N LYS A 31 4.31 -17.40 -5.05
CA LYS A 31 4.17 -17.03 -3.65
C LYS A 31 2.84 -16.32 -3.42
N SER A 32 2.15 -16.70 -2.35
CA SER A 32 0.93 -16.03 -1.90
C SER A 32 1.25 -14.57 -1.54
N THR A 33 0.29 -13.66 -1.69
CA THR A 33 0.48 -12.24 -1.33
C THR A 33 1.01 -12.07 0.11
N ASP A 34 0.52 -12.87 1.06
CA ASP A 34 1.01 -12.85 2.43
C ASP A 34 2.51 -13.19 2.53
N GLU A 35 2.99 -14.20 1.79
CA GLU A 35 4.40 -14.58 1.81
C GLU A 35 5.31 -13.51 1.21
N ILE A 36 4.82 -12.80 0.19
CA ILE A 36 5.54 -11.68 -0.43
C ILE A 36 5.69 -10.53 0.58
N ILE A 37 4.61 -10.20 1.29
CA ILE A 37 4.61 -9.13 2.29
C ILE A 37 5.58 -9.46 3.43
N GLU A 38 5.56 -10.70 3.93
CA GLU A 38 6.48 -11.13 4.98
C GLU A 38 7.94 -11.04 4.51
N ASP A 39 8.27 -11.56 3.32
CA ASP A 39 9.62 -11.50 2.74
C ASP A 39 10.11 -10.05 2.48
N GLU A 40 9.21 -9.13 2.13
CA GLU A 40 9.58 -7.73 1.83
C GLU A 40 9.62 -6.82 3.05
N THR A 41 8.98 -7.21 4.16
CA THR A 41 8.86 -6.37 5.37
C THR A 41 9.63 -6.90 6.57
N THR A 42 10.21 -8.10 6.44
CA THR A 42 10.90 -8.80 7.52
C THR A 42 12.30 -9.23 7.07
N ASP A 43 13.28 -9.18 7.96
CA ASP A 43 14.64 -9.66 7.72
C ASP A 43 14.76 -11.19 7.86
N GLU A 44 15.97 -11.71 7.63
CA GLU A 44 16.30 -13.14 7.74
C GLU A 44 16.15 -13.72 9.17
N ASP A 45 16.13 -12.86 10.19
CA ASP A 45 15.89 -13.23 11.59
C ASP A 45 14.39 -13.18 11.96
N GLY A 46 13.51 -12.83 11.02
CA GLY A 46 12.08 -12.68 11.28
C GLY A 46 11.74 -11.35 11.98
N LYS A 47 12.61 -10.34 11.91
CA LYS A 47 12.36 -9.03 12.51
C LYS A 47 11.88 -8.03 11.46
N PRO A 48 10.93 -7.14 11.82
CA PRO A 48 10.51 -6.08 10.91
C PRO A 48 11.70 -5.25 10.44
N LEU A 49 11.79 -5.00 9.14
CA LEU A 49 12.80 -4.12 8.56
C LEU A 49 12.66 -2.71 9.14
N GLU A 50 13.80 -2.09 9.46
CA GLU A 50 13.82 -0.75 10.03
C GLU A 50 13.39 0.28 8.97
N ASN A 51 12.29 0.99 9.23
CA ASN A 51 11.82 2.02 8.33
C ASN A 51 12.72 3.26 8.47
N PRO A 52 13.44 3.70 7.41
CA PRO A 52 14.34 4.86 7.47
C PRO A 52 13.62 6.19 7.77
N SER A 53 12.28 6.23 7.70
CA SER A 53 11.48 7.39 8.09
C SER A 53 11.20 7.48 9.61
N GLY A 54 11.71 6.55 10.43
CA GLY A 54 11.39 6.39 11.85
C GLY A 54 12.31 7.08 12.87
N GLY A 55 13.02 8.15 12.48
CA GLY A 55 13.95 8.91 13.35
C GLY A 55 13.58 10.38 13.49
#